data_AF-A0A7C4V422-F1
#
_entry.id   AF-A0A7C4V422-F1
#
_cell.length_a   1.000
_cell.length_b   1.000
_cell.length_c   1.000
_cell.angle_alpha   90.00
_cell.angle_beta   90.00
_cell.angle_gamma   90.00
#
_symmetry.space_group_name_H-M   'P 1'
#
loop_
_entity.id
_entity.type
_entity.pdbx_description
1 polymer ?
#
loop_
_entity_poly.entity_id
_entity_poly.type
_entity_poly.pdbx_seq_one_letter_code
_entity_poly.pdbx_strand_id
1 'polypeptide(L)' 'MKEYKHFKKSKRHARKKTLVLMSYLFEVEKLKKENPKISWREIAEKINFKKRKKYRVSAGYLSKIYNQFKNNEFKTEANI' A
#
# COMPACT_ATOMS: atom_id res chain seq x y z
N MET A 1 -31.37 -2.21 -14.64
CA MET A 1 -30.02 -1.96 -15.22
C MET A 1 -29.21 -0.80 -14.59
N LYS A 2 -29.73 -0.05 -13.59
CA LYS A 2 -28.98 1.03 -12.92
C LYS A 2 -28.05 0.51 -11.80
N GLU A 3 -28.45 -0.50 -11.04
CA GLU A 3 -27.64 -1.07 -9.95
C GLU A 3 -26.37 -1.79 -10.43
N TYR A 4 -26.43 -2.51 -11.55
CA TYR A 4 -25.26 -3.16 -12.14
C TYR A 4 -24.14 -2.18 -12.53
N LYS A 5 -24.48 -0.94 -12.92
CA LYS A 5 -23.48 0.12 -13.19
C LYS A 5 -22.83 0.64 -11.91
N HIS A 6 -23.57 0.72 -10.79
CA HIS A 6 -23.02 1.09 -9.48
C HIS A 6 -22.10 0.00 -8.91
N PHE A 7 -22.45 -1.28 -9.09
CA PHE A 7 -21.60 -2.39 -8.66
C PHE A 7 -20.28 -2.48 -9.47
N LYS A 8 -20.32 -2.23 -10.79
CA LYS A 8 -19.09 -2.12 -11.61
C LYS A 8 -18.25 -0.89 -11.25
N LYS A 9 -18.87 0.26 -10.94
CA LYS A 9 -18.15 1.46 -10.47
C LYS A 9 -17.49 1.24 -9.11
N SER A 10 -18.16 0.58 -8.16
CA SER A 10 -17.56 0.27 -6.84
C SER A 10 -16.38 -0.70 -6.97
N LYS A 11 -16.51 -1.74 -7.81
CA LYS A 11 -15.42 -2.69 -8.11
C LYS A 11 -14.21 -1.99 -8.79
N ARG A 12 -14.43 -1.05 -9.71
CA ARG A 12 -13.35 -0.31 -10.38
C ARG A 12 -12.61 0.64 -9.41
N HIS A 13 -13.33 1.30 -8.51
CA HIS A 13 -12.71 2.15 -7.48
C HIS A 13 -11.98 1.34 -6.42
N ALA A 14 -12.53 0.21 -5.98
CA ALA A 14 -11.83 -0.72 -5.09
C ALA A 14 -10.52 -1.19 -5.73
N ARG A 15 -10.55 -1.67 -6.97
CA ARG A 15 -9.34 -2.09 -7.73
C ARG A 15 -8.30 -0.98 -7.84
N LYS A 16 -8.71 0.25 -8.16
CA LYS A 16 -7.79 1.41 -8.23
C LYS A 16 -7.13 1.69 -6.87
N LYS A 17 -7.90 1.65 -5.78
CA LYS A 17 -7.35 1.83 -4.42
C LYS A 17 -6.37 0.70 -4.06
N THR A 18 -6.71 -0.55 -4.36
CA THR A 18 -5.85 -1.71 -4.13
C THR A 18 -4.55 -1.63 -4.92
N LEU A 19 -4.60 -1.27 -6.21
CA LEU A 19 -3.40 -1.09 -7.04
C LEU A 19 -2.49 0.02 -6.51
N VAL A 20 -3.07 1.13 -6.05
CA VAL A 20 -2.33 2.22 -5.42
C VAL A 20 -1.68 1.76 -4.12
N LEU A 21 -2.39 0.99 -3.29
CA LEU A 21 -1.87 0.43 -2.04
C LEU A 21 -0.70 -0.54 -2.29
N MET A 22 -0.87 -1.47 -3.24
CA MET A 22 0.17 -2.42 -3.67
C MET A 22 1.41 -1.69 -4.20
N SER A 23 1.23 -0.63 -4.98
CA SER A 23 2.34 0.20 -5.45
C SER A 23 3.09 0.92 -4.31
N TYR A 24 2.46 1.16 -3.17
CA TYR A 24 3.16 1.67 -1.98
C TYR A 24 3.88 0.56 -1.25
N LEU A 25 3.22 -0.59 -1.04
CA LEU A 25 3.82 -1.75 -0.37
C LEU A 25 5.06 -2.26 -1.11
N PHE A 26 5.02 -2.34 -2.44
CA PHE A 26 6.17 -2.77 -3.24
C PHE A 26 7.38 -1.84 -3.11
N GLU A 27 7.15 -0.52 -3.11
CA GLU A 27 8.24 0.46 -2.91
C GLU A 27 8.79 0.39 -1.47
N VAL A 28 7.91 0.19 -0.48
CA VAL A 28 8.31 -0.03 0.93
C VAL A 28 9.18 -1.28 1.05
N GLU A 29 8.76 -2.42 0.48
CA GLU A 29 9.53 -3.66 0.53
C GLU A 29 10.87 -3.53 -0.17
N LYS A 30 10.90 -2.90 -1.35
CA LYS A 30 12.15 -2.64 -2.07
C LYS A 30 13.12 -1.83 -1.20
N LEU A 31 12.66 -0.75 -0.60
CA LEU A 31 13.49 0.11 0.26
C LEU A 31 13.95 -0.60 1.54
N LYS A 32 13.10 -1.45 2.13
CA LYS A 32 13.45 -2.28 3.30
C LYS A 32 14.43 -3.40 2.95
N LYS A 33 14.37 -3.95 1.74
CA LYS A 33 15.32 -4.96 1.26
C LYS A 33 16.70 -4.35 1.00
N GLU A 34 16.74 -3.14 0.43
CA GLU A 34 17.98 -2.38 0.22
C GLU A 34 18.62 -1.90 1.53
N ASN A 35 17.80 -1.45 2.49
CA ASN A 35 18.26 -1.07 3.82
C ASN A 35 17.24 -1.49 4.90
N PRO A 36 17.48 -2.61 5.60
CA PRO A 36 16.55 -3.10 6.63
C PRO A 36 16.31 -2.11 7.77
N LYS A 37 17.32 -1.29 8.09
CA LYS A 37 17.28 -0.31 9.19
C LYS A 37 16.64 1.02 8.81
N ILE A 38 16.26 1.23 7.55
CA ILE A 38 15.65 2.49 7.09
C ILE A 38 14.39 2.80 7.91
N SER A 39 14.26 4.06 8.33
CA SER A 39 13.12 4.51 9.11
C SER A 39 11.89 4.72 8.23
N TRP A 40 10.70 4.60 8.83
CA TRP A 40 9.43 4.88 8.13
C TRP A 40 9.33 6.32 7.62
N ARG A 41 10.01 7.26 8.27
CA ARG A 41 10.07 8.67 7.88
C ARG A 41 10.84 8.84 6.57
N GLU A 42 12.03 8.23 6.48
CA GLU A 42 12.84 8.23 5.27
C GLU A 42 12.15 7.51 4.10
N ILE A 43 11.49 6.37 4.38
CA ILE A 43 10.68 5.66 3.36
C ILE A 43 9.60 6.60 2.82
N ALA A 44 8.85 7.27 3.70
CA ALA A 44 7.79 8.19 3.30
C ALA A 44 8.34 9.36 2.46
N GLU A 45 9.46 9.95 2.86
CA GLU A 45 10.13 11.02 2.11
C GLU A 45 10.55 10.56 0.73
N LYS A 46 11.23 9.41 0.60
CA LYS A 46 11.62 8.85 -0.71
C LYS A 46 10.42 8.59 -1.62
N ILE A 47 9.34 8.00 -1.09
CA ILE A 47 8.12 7.72 -1.85
C ILE A 47 7.44 9.01 -2.30
N ASN A 48 7.32 9.99 -1.40
CA ASN A 48 6.69 11.27 -1.70
C ASN A 48 7.49 12.09 -2.71
N PHE A 49 8.83 12.06 -2.61
CA PHE A 49 9.74 12.71 -3.55
C PHE A 49 9.59 12.10 -4.96
N LYS A 50 9.68 10.77 -5.07
CA LYS A 50 9.61 10.05 -6.35
C LYS A 50 8.26 10.21 -7.06
N LYS A 51 7.15 10.17 -6.31
CA LYS A 51 5.80 10.18 -6.91
C LYS A 51 5.19 11.57 -7.13
N ARG A 52 5.88 12.68 -6.76
CA ARG A 52 5.43 14.09 -6.87
C ARG A 52 3.92 14.27 -6.68
N LYS A 53 3.39 13.71 -5.59
CA LYS A 53 1.94 13.63 -5.36
C LYS A 53 1.40 14.95 -4.78
N LYS A 54 0.18 15.33 -5.18
CA LYS A 54 -0.62 16.38 -4.51
C LYS A 54 -0.83 16.09 -3.02
N TYR A 55 -0.87 14.81 -2.64
CA TYR A 55 -1.02 14.38 -1.25
C TYR A 55 0.18 13.53 -0.83
N ARG A 56 0.83 13.95 0.26
CA ARG A 56 1.93 13.21 0.88
C ARG A 56 1.36 12.02 1.67
N VAL A 57 2.04 10.89 1.57
CA VAL A 57 1.77 9.72 2.41
C VAL A 57 2.57 9.87 3.70
N SER A 58 1.92 9.65 4.85
CA SER A 58 2.58 9.72 6.16
C SER A 58 3.31 8.41 6.50
N ALA A 59 4.37 8.52 7.29
CA ALA A 59 5.13 7.38 7.80
C ALA A 59 4.24 6.41 8.59
N GLY A 60 3.35 6.95 9.44
CA GLY A 60 2.42 6.15 10.23
C GLY A 60 1.42 5.37 9.37
N TYR A 61 0.92 5.98 8.30
CA TYR A 61 0.04 5.28 7.35
C TYR A 61 0.78 4.12 6.65
N LEU A 62 2.01 4.36 6.18
CA LEU A 62 2.83 3.32 5.53
C LEU A 62 3.14 2.15 6.48
N SER A 63 3.53 2.44 7.72
CA SER A 63 3.78 1.40 8.72
C SER A 63 2.52 0.57 9.00
N LYS A 64 1.36 1.23 9.17
CA LYS A 64 0.09 0.55 9.42
C LYS A 64 -0.28 -0.42 8.29
N ILE A 65 -0.24 0.04 7.03
CA ILE A 65 -0.62 -0.81 5.89
C ILE A 65 0.39 -1.95 5.68
N TYR A 66 1.66 -1.73 5.97
CA TYR A 66 2.69 -2.75 5.84
C TYR A 66 2.54 -3.85 6.89
N ASN A 67 2.29 -3.47 8.15
CA ASN A 67 2.05 -4.42 9.22
C ASN A 67 0.76 -5.23 8.97
N GLN A 68 -0.29 -4.58 8.45
CA GLN A 68 -1.52 -5.28 8.03
C GLN A 68 -1.24 -6.28 6.91
N PHE A 69 -0.41 -5.92 5.93
CA PHE A 69 -0.04 -6.80 4.84
C PHE A 69 0.74 -8.03 5.34
N LYS A 70 1.79 -7.83 6.15
CA LYS A 70 2.58 -8.94 6.71
C LYS A 70 1.74 -9.85 7.60
N ASN A 71 0.89 -9.28 8.47
CA ASN A 71 0.00 -10.09 9.30
C ASN A 71 -1.01 -10.90 8.49
N ASN A 72 -1.42 -10.44 7.31
CA ASN A 72 -2.29 -11.20 6.42
C ASN A 72 -1.53 -12.30 5.66
N GLU A 73 -0.30 -12.05 5.20
CA GLU A 73 0.56 -13.11 4.61
C GLU A 73 0.73 -14.27 5.61
N PHE A 74 1.15 -13.99 6.85
CA PHE A 74 1.36 -15.02 7.87
C PHE A 74 0.09 -15.80 8.24
N LYS A 75 -1.08 -15.14 8.25
CA LYS A 75 -2.38 -15.81 8.49
C LYS A 75 -2.84 -16.69 7.34
N THR A 76 -2.37 -16.41 6.13
CA THR A 76 -2.70 -17.21 4.95
C THR A 76 -1.81 -18.45 4.91
N GLU A 77 -0.53 -18.31 5.25
CA GLU A 77 0.41 -19.44 5.38
C GLU A 77 0.06 -20.38 6.55
N ALA A 78 -0.44 -19.84 7.67
CA ALA A 78 -0.82 -20.64 8.84
C ALA A 78 -2.16 -21.40 8.71
N ASN A 79 -2.95 -21.16 7.65
CA ASN A 79 -4.25 -21.78 7.41
C ASN A 79 -4.25 -22.77 6.22
N ILE A 80 -3.07 -23.10 5.68
CA ILE A 80 -2.86 -24.08 4.60
C ILE A 80 -2.14 -25.29 5.20
#